data_AF-A0A8T8XBP6-F1
#
_entry.id   AF-A0A8T8XBP6-F1
#
_cell.length_a   1.000
_cell.length_b   1.000
_cell.length_c   1.000
_cell.angle_alpha   90.00
_cell.angle_beta   90.00
_cell.angle_gamma   90.00
#
_symmetry.space_group_name_H-M   'P 1'
#
loop_
_entity.id
_entity.type
_entity.pdbx_description
1 polymer ?
#
loop_
_entity_poly.entity_id
_entity_poly.type
_entity_poly.pdbx_seq_one_letter_code
_entity_poly.pdbx_strand_id
1 'polypeptide(L)'
;MEPLYASSCHGQFDAISCRLLVKSGTFGPTLLVGLTVFCALLTQFVFTPQRLRSIYGTKFAALTPAEQRRVGVLHVGIVMKVWAFVFLAIPSYRILVQGQYWDERGLVPGLTLADMGTTSVMAFGALSLFDLVYSENLRPIYLLHHLGTLAFLHGYLYMVMSLPAAPEKTAEGLERLVLLVEICLTWGTFLSVCMQVL
;
A
#
# COMPACT_ATOMS: atom_id res chain seq x y z
N MET A 1 -28.17 6.19 14.47
CA MET A 1 -27.36 5.53 13.43
C MET A 1 -26.42 4.60 14.16
N GLU A 2 -26.57 3.29 13.98
CA GLU A 2 -25.62 2.33 14.54
C GLU A 2 -24.26 2.56 13.85
N PRO A 3 -23.16 2.66 14.60
CA PRO A 3 -21.83 2.74 14.00
C PRO A 3 -21.58 1.47 13.17
N LEU A 4 -20.96 1.63 12.00
CA LEU A 4 -20.43 0.51 11.22
C LEU A 4 -19.35 -0.20 12.05
N TYR A 5 -19.73 -1.25 12.77
CA TYR A 5 -18.80 -2.11 13.50
C TYR A 5 -18.39 -3.28 12.61
N ALA A 6 -17.12 -3.66 12.64
CA ALA A 6 -16.70 -4.97 12.15
C ALA A 6 -17.47 -6.02 12.95
N SER A 7 -18.01 -7.06 12.31
CA SER A 7 -18.80 -8.10 12.98
C SER A 7 -18.02 -8.78 14.12
N SER A 8 -16.69 -8.79 14.00
CA SER A 8 -15.71 -9.25 14.99
C SER A 8 -15.68 -8.44 16.29
N CYS A 9 -16.17 -7.20 16.29
CA CYS A 9 -16.15 -6.30 17.46
C CYS A 9 -17.39 -6.39 18.34
N HIS A 10 -18.42 -7.16 17.94
CA HIS A 10 -19.66 -7.24 18.67
C HIS A 10 -19.47 -8.10 19.94
N GLY A 11 -19.33 -7.46 21.10
CA GLY A 11 -19.19 -8.13 22.41
C GLY A 11 -17.75 -8.36 22.91
N GLN A 12 -16.73 -7.77 22.28
CA GLN A 12 -15.33 -7.82 22.74
C GLN A 12 -14.92 -6.56 23.54
N PHE A 13 -14.09 -6.75 24.57
CA PHE A 13 -13.64 -5.70 25.51
C PHE A 13 -12.39 -4.92 25.06
N ASP A 14 -11.67 -5.36 24.02
CA ASP A 14 -10.46 -4.67 23.54
C ASP A 14 -10.79 -3.61 22.47
N ALA A 15 -11.12 -2.41 22.96
CA ALA A 15 -11.48 -1.26 22.15
C ALA A 15 -10.37 -0.78 21.19
N ILE A 16 -9.10 -1.11 21.48
CA ILE A 16 -7.94 -0.67 20.69
C ILE A 16 -7.87 -1.47 19.39
N SER A 17 -7.89 -2.79 19.50
CA SER A 17 -7.86 -3.72 18.37
C SER A 17 -9.04 -3.55 17.43
N CYS A 18 -10.24 -3.37 17.99
CA CYS A 18 -11.43 -3.09 17.18
C CYS A 18 -11.32 -1.76 16.42
N ARG A 19 -10.81 -0.71 17.08
CA ARG A 19 -10.61 0.61 16.45
C ARG A 19 -9.62 0.52 15.29
N LEU A 20 -8.53 -0.22 15.44
CA LEU A 20 -7.57 -0.45 14.37
C LEU A 20 -8.22 -1.12 13.16
N LEU A 21 -9.01 -2.17 13.38
CA LEU A 21 -9.69 -2.92 12.32
C LEU A 21 -10.67 -2.04 11.53
N VAL A 22 -11.56 -1.35 12.25
CA VAL A 22 -12.58 -0.46 11.67
C VAL A 22 -11.90 0.68 10.90
N LYS A 23 -10.82 1.24 11.45
CA LYS A 23 -10.06 2.30 10.79
C LYS A 23 -9.41 1.80 9.51
N SER A 24 -8.71 0.66 9.53
CA SER A 24 -8.05 0.13 8.33
C SER A 24 -9.03 -0.19 7.20
N GLY A 25 -10.19 -0.78 7.48
CA GLY A 25 -11.16 -1.09 6.41
C GLY A 25 -12.00 0.10 5.94
N THR A 26 -12.24 1.12 6.78
CA THR A 26 -12.97 2.32 6.36
C THR A 26 -12.07 3.30 5.60
N PHE A 27 -10.84 3.50 6.08
CA PHE A 27 -9.90 4.46 5.49
C PHE A 27 -9.04 3.86 4.37
N GLY A 28 -8.83 2.54 4.34
CA GLY A 28 -8.03 1.86 3.30
C GLY A 28 -8.47 2.19 1.86
N PRO A 29 -9.74 1.98 1.47
CA PRO A 29 -10.21 2.30 0.12
C PRO A 29 -10.09 3.79 -0.23
N THR A 30 -10.32 4.67 0.73
CA THR A 30 -10.16 6.13 0.54
C THR A 30 -8.69 6.48 0.30
N LEU A 31 -7.77 5.89 1.06
CA LEU A 31 -6.33 6.04 0.86
C LEU A 31 -5.88 5.49 -0.49
N LEU A 32 -6.41 4.33 -0.92
CA LEU A 32 -6.11 3.75 -2.24
C LEU A 32 -6.45 4.73 -3.38
N VAL A 33 -7.66 5.29 -3.36
CA VAL A 33 -8.10 6.28 -4.37
C VAL A 33 -7.25 7.54 -4.29
N GLY A 34 -7.05 8.09 -3.08
CA GLY A 34 -6.25 9.29 -2.87
C GLY A 34 -4.81 9.15 -3.37
N LEU A 35 -4.16 8.02 -3.08
CA LEU A 35 -2.81 7.71 -3.54
C LEU A 35 -2.75 7.49 -5.05
N THR A 36 -3.80 6.92 -5.66
CA THR A 36 -3.87 6.78 -7.12
C THR A 36 -3.99 8.14 -7.81
N VAL A 37 -4.81 9.05 -7.27
CA VAL A 37 -4.89 10.45 -7.74
C VAL A 37 -3.54 11.14 -7.56
N PHE A 38 -2.86 10.91 -6.43
CA PHE A 38 -1.52 11.44 -6.20
C PHE A 38 -0.52 10.96 -7.26
N CYS A 39 -0.52 9.68 -7.64
CA CYS A 39 0.30 9.17 -8.76
C CYS A 39 0.01 9.91 -10.08
N ALA A 40 -1.27 10.16 -10.39
CA ALA A 40 -1.66 10.91 -11.58
C ALA A 40 -1.14 12.37 -11.53
N LEU A 41 -1.25 13.03 -10.37
CA LEU A 41 -0.72 14.38 -10.18
C LEU A 41 0.81 14.44 -10.30
N LEU A 42 1.52 13.46 -9.76
CA LEU A 42 2.97 13.35 -9.95
C LEU A 42 3.33 13.26 -11.43
N THR A 43 2.59 12.47 -12.20
CA THR A 43 2.79 12.33 -13.64
C THR A 43 2.54 13.63 -14.39
N GLN A 44 1.47 14.35 -14.04
CA GLN A 44 1.06 15.57 -14.75
C GLN A 44 1.89 16.81 -14.39
N PHE A 45 2.32 16.94 -13.13
CA PHE A 45 2.94 18.19 -12.65
C PHE A 45 4.41 18.05 -12.26
N VAL A 46 4.84 16.87 -11.80
CA VAL A 46 6.22 16.66 -11.33
C VAL A 46 7.09 16.09 -12.44
N PHE A 47 6.65 14.99 -13.06
CA PHE A 47 7.40 14.25 -14.08
C PHE A 47 7.01 14.67 -15.51
N THR A 48 6.98 15.98 -15.75
CA THR A 48 6.71 16.51 -17.10
C THR A 48 7.90 16.25 -18.04
N PRO A 49 7.67 16.09 -19.36
CA PRO A 49 8.74 15.87 -20.33
C PRO A 49 9.80 16.97 -20.32
N GLN A 50 9.41 18.21 -20.03
CA GLN A 50 10.32 19.36 -19.94
C GLN A 50 11.30 19.21 -18.76
N ARG A 51 10.79 18.81 -17.58
CA ARG A 51 11.63 18.59 -16.39
C ARG A 51 12.52 17.37 -16.56
N LEU A 52 11.99 16.27 -17.09
CA LEU A 52 12.78 15.07 -17.37
C LEU A 52 13.86 15.34 -18.42
N ARG A 53 13.57 16.16 -19.44
CA ARG A 53 14.59 16.61 -20.41
C ARG A 53 15.68 17.46 -19.77
N SER A 54 15.35 18.28 -18.79
CA SER A 54 16.36 19.04 -18.03
C SER A 54 17.27 18.14 -17.19
N ILE A 55 16.76 17.01 -16.68
CA ILE A 55 17.52 16.08 -15.83
C ILE A 55 18.36 15.12 -16.68
N TYR A 56 17.76 14.52 -17.71
CA TYR A 56 18.36 13.45 -18.52
C TYR A 56 18.99 13.95 -19.83
N GLY A 57 18.79 15.21 -20.19
CA GLY A 57 19.43 15.86 -21.33
C GLY A 57 19.05 15.28 -22.69
N THR A 58 20.05 15.20 -23.58
CA THR A 58 19.88 14.80 -24.98
C THR A 58 19.44 13.36 -25.16
N LYS A 59 19.81 12.46 -24.22
CA LYS A 59 19.40 11.04 -24.26
C LYS A 59 17.89 10.88 -24.14
N PHE A 60 17.24 11.70 -23.30
CA PHE A 60 15.79 11.68 -23.16
C PHE A 60 15.09 12.34 -24.36
N ALA A 61 15.68 13.40 -24.92
CA ALA A 61 15.14 14.07 -26.10
C ALA A 61 15.15 13.19 -27.36
N ALA A 62 16.05 12.20 -27.43
CA ALA A 62 16.13 11.23 -28.51
C ALA A 62 15.08 10.10 -28.42
N LEU A 63 14.41 9.94 -27.28
CA LEU A 63 13.37 8.92 -27.09
C LEU A 63 12.07 9.29 -27.80
N THR A 64 11.31 8.28 -28.21
CA THR A 64 9.96 8.47 -28.75
C THR A 64 9.02 9.02 -27.66
N PRO A 65 7.92 9.71 -28.03
CA PRO A 65 6.96 10.23 -27.04
C PRO A 65 6.38 9.17 -26.11
N ALA A 66 6.19 7.94 -26.61
CA ALA A 66 5.73 6.80 -25.82
C ALA A 66 6.77 6.38 -24.75
N GLU A 67 8.05 6.33 -25.13
CA GLU A 67 9.15 6.02 -24.20
C GLU A 67 9.35 7.13 -23.16
N GLN A 68 9.22 8.40 -23.55
CA GLN A 68 9.28 9.53 -22.63
C GLN A 68 8.18 9.44 -21.56
N ARG A 69 6.95 9.12 -21.97
CA ARG A 69 5.83 8.87 -21.05
C ARG A 69 6.11 7.69 -20.12
N ARG A 70 6.65 6.58 -20.65
CA ARG A 70 7.03 5.40 -19.86
C ARG A 70 8.06 5.72 -18.79
N VAL A 71 9.06 6.55 -19.10
CA VAL A 71 10.05 7.02 -18.11
C VAL A 71 9.38 7.84 -17.01
N GLY A 72 8.42 8.70 -17.34
CA GLY A 72 7.64 9.44 -16.33
C GLY A 72 6.89 8.52 -15.37
N VAL A 73 6.17 7.53 -15.90
CA VAL A 73 5.46 6.50 -15.12
C VAL A 73 6.43 5.71 -14.23
N LEU A 74 7.62 5.35 -14.74
CA LEU A 74 8.64 4.65 -13.95
C LEU A 74 9.10 5.47 -12.74
N HIS A 75 9.28 6.78 -12.90
CA HIS A 75 9.68 7.64 -11.78
C HIS A 75 8.60 7.75 -10.70
N VAL A 76 7.33 7.82 -11.11
CA VAL A 76 6.20 7.75 -10.17
C VAL A 76 6.26 6.44 -9.40
N GLY A 77 6.49 5.32 -10.08
CA GLY A 77 6.67 4.02 -9.45
C GLY A 77 7.82 4.01 -8.43
N ILE A 78 8.97 4.61 -8.75
CA ILE A 78 10.10 4.73 -7.82
C ILE A 78 9.71 5.54 -6.59
N VAL A 79 9.09 6.72 -6.76
CA VAL A 79 8.64 7.56 -5.63
C VAL A 79 7.68 6.82 -4.72
N MET A 80 6.68 6.15 -5.29
CA MET A 80 5.69 5.41 -4.52
C MET A 80 6.30 4.22 -3.76
N LYS A 81 7.24 3.49 -4.39
CA LYS A 81 7.95 2.39 -3.73
C LYS A 81 8.84 2.87 -2.58
N VAL A 82 9.58 3.97 -2.76
CA VAL A 82 10.39 4.56 -1.69
C VAL A 82 9.50 5.02 -0.53
N TRP A 83 8.38 5.67 -0.84
CA TRP A 83 7.42 6.10 0.18
C TRP A 83 6.84 4.91 0.94
N ALA A 84 6.34 3.89 0.24
CA ALA A 84 5.81 2.67 0.85
C ALA A 84 6.87 1.96 1.71
N PHE A 85 8.12 1.89 1.25
CA PHE A 85 9.22 1.29 2.00
C PHE A 85 9.49 2.03 3.31
N VAL A 86 9.53 3.37 3.31
CA VAL A 86 9.72 4.15 4.55
C VAL A 86 8.56 3.91 5.51
N PHE A 87 7.32 3.95 5.02
CA PHE A 87 6.12 3.77 5.83
C PHE A 87 5.93 2.34 6.35
N LEU A 88 6.67 1.39 5.79
CA LEU A 88 6.77 0.01 6.26
C LEU A 88 7.93 -0.18 7.25
N ALA A 89 9.12 0.24 6.86
CA ALA A 89 10.36 -0.03 7.58
C ALA A 89 10.32 0.54 9.00
N ILE A 90 9.69 1.70 9.18
CA ILE A 90 9.56 2.32 10.51
C ILE A 90 8.64 1.49 11.44
N PRO A 91 7.37 1.19 11.09
CA PRO A 91 6.55 0.29 11.89
C PRO A 91 7.24 -1.05 12.18
N SER A 92 7.80 -1.70 11.16
CA SER A 92 8.50 -2.98 11.34
C SER A 92 9.67 -2.86 12.31
N TYR A 93 10.50 -1.82 12.20
CA TYR A 93 11.59 -1.60 13.15
C TYR A 93 11.08 -1.35 14.58
N ARG A 94 10.09 -0.47 14.73
CA ARG A 94 9.57 -0.11 16.07
C ARG A 94 8.89 -1.29 16.76
N ILE A 95 8.21 -2.14 16.00
CA ILE A 95 7.48 -3.28 16.56
C ILE A 95 8.43 -4.43 16.82
N LEU A 96 9.23 -4.83 15.82
CA LEU A 96 10.11 -5.99 15.93
C LEU A 96 11.35 -5.74 16.78
N VAL A 97 11.88 -4.51 16.79
CA VAL A 97 13.14 -4.18 17.49
C VAL A 97 12.88 -3.43 18.80
N GLN A 98 11.92 -2.50 18.83
CA GLN A 98 11.64 -1.69 20.02
C GLN A 98 10.48 -2.24 20.88
N GLY A 99 9.80 -3.31 20.42
CA GLY A 99 8.70 -3.93 21.16
C GLY A 99 7.46 -3.04 21.27
N GLN A 100 7.29 -2.06 20.38
CA GLN A 100 6.13 -1.18 20.36
C GLN A 100 4.88 -1.89 19.81
N TYR A 101 3.72 -1.38 20.19
CA TYR A 101 2.43 -1.86 19.68
C TYR A 101 1.93 -1.05 18.48
N TRP A 102 1.08 -1.67 17.67
CA TRP A 102 0.55 -1.09 16.42
C TRP A 102 -0.26 0.20 16.59
N ASP A 103 -0.85 0.42 17.76
CA ASP A 103 -1.63 1.60 18.11
C ASP A 103 -0.77 2.77 18.63
N GLU A 104 0.53 2.54 18.86
CA GLU A 104 1.45 3.59 19.27
C GLU A 104 1.67 4.65 18.19
N ARG A 105 2.15 5.83 18.62
CA ARG A 105 2.37 6.98 17.75
C ARG A 105 3.45 6.70 16.70
N GLY A 106 3.08 6.93 15.44
CA GLY A 106 3.98 6.89 14.30
C GLY A 106 4.90 8.12 14.21
N LEU A 107 5.63 8.20 13.09
CA LEU A 107 6.50 9.34 12.79
C LEU A 107 5.74 10.61 12.43
N VAL A 108 4.55 10.47 11.84
CA VAL A 108 3.71 11.59 11.44
C VAL A 108 2.74 11.90 12.57
N PRO A 109 2.65 13.16 13.04
CA PRO A 109 1.67 13.53 14.05
C PRO A 109 0.25 13.13 13.65
N GLY A 110 -0.44 12.42 14.54
CA GLY A 110 -1.81 11.94 14.31
C GLY A 110 -1.94 10.59 13.62
N LEU A 111 -0.84 9.97 13.15
CA LEU A 111 -0.82 8.61 12.64
C LEU A 111 -0.26 7.62 13.68
N THR A 112 -0.82 6.42 13.74
CA THR A 112 -0.26 5.28 14.48
C THR A 112 0.69 4.46 13.60
N LEU A 113 1.43 3.51 14.19
CA LEU A 113 2.24 2.55 13.42
C LEU A 113 1.39 1.70 12.47
N ALA A 114 0.17 1.33 12.87
CA ALA A 114 -0.81 0.65 12.02
C ALA A 114 -1.25 1.51 10.84
N ASP A 115 -1.47 2.81 11.04
CA ASP A 115 -1.84 3.73 9.95
C ASP A 115 -0.71 3.81 8.92
N MET A 116 0.55 3.83 9.38
CA MET A 116 1.72 3.84 8.51
C MET A 116 1.83 2.54 7.70
N GLY A 117 1.70 1.37 8.34
CA GLY A 117 1.68 0.07 7.66
C GLY A 117 0.54 -0.03 6.64
N THR A 118 -0.66 0.42 7.02
CA THR A 118 -1.84 0.48 6.12
C THR A 118 -1.55 1.38 4.92
N THR A 119 -0.93 2.54 5.14
CA THR A 119 -0.55 3.48 4.06
C THR A 119 0.43 2.85 3.09
N SER A 120 1.42 2.10 3.57
CA SER A 120 2.37 1.38 2.72
C SER A 120 1.68 0.34 1.83
N VAL A 121 0.81 -0.48 2.41
CA VAL A 121 0.04 -1.49 1.65
C VAL A 121 -0.87 -0.82 0.61
N MET A 122 -1.56 0.26 0.97
CA MET A 122 -2.40 1.01 0.03
C MET A 122 -1.59 1.70 -1.07
N ALA A 123 -0.36 2.13 -0.80
CA ALA A 123 0.53 2.69 -1.81
C ALA A 123 0.92 1.67 -2.89
N PHE A 124 1.16 0.40 -2.52
CA PHE A 124 1.39 -0.68 -3.49
C PHE A 124 0.14 -1.01 -4.32
N GLY A 125 -1.03 -1.02 -3.68
CA GLY A 125 -2.31 -1.15 -4.38
C GLY A 125 -2.53 -0.02 -5.37
N ALA A 126 -2.28 1.23 -4.95
CA ALA A 126 -2.44 2.43 -5.78
C ALA A 126 -1.48 2.43 -6.96
N LEU A 127 -0.24 2.01 -6.76
CA LEU A 127 0.73 1.86 -7.84
C LEU A 127 0.28 0.79 -8.85
N SER A 128 -0.23 -0.36 -8.38
CA SER A 128 -0.75 -1.42 -9.26
C SER A 128 -1.96 -0.95 -10.08
N LEU A 129 -2.87 -0.19 -9.47
CA LEU A 129 -4.00 0.41 -10.17
C LEU A 129 -3.55 1.49 -11.18
N PHE A 130 -2.60 2.32 -10.78
CA PHE A 130 -2.02 3.36 -11.64
C PHE A 130 -1.35 2.75 -12.87
N ASP A 131 -0.53 1.71 -12.70
CA ASP A 131 0.14 1.02 -13.80
C ASP A 131 -0.87 0.38 -14.76
N LEU A 132 -1.95 -0.22 -14.25
CA LEU A 132 -3.04 -0.78 -15.07
C LEU A 132 -3.76 0.29 -15.92
N VAL A 133 -3.91 1.52 -15.41
CA VAL A 133 -4.60 2.61 -16.12
C VAL A 133 -3.69 3.31 -17.11
N TYR A 134 -2.42 3.54 -16.76
CA TYR A 134 -1.52 4.41 -17.51
C TYR A 134 -0.54 3.69 -18.44
N SER A 135 -0.36 2.38 -18.28
CA SER A 135 0.56 1.59 -19.10
C SER A 135 -0.13 1.02 -20.34
N GLU A 136 0.35 1.41 -21.52
CA GLU A 136 -0.22 0.99 -22.80
C GLU A 136 0.29 -0.39 -23.27
N ASN A 137 1.34 -0.93 -22.64
CA ASN A 137 2.02 -2.18 -23.05
C ASN A 137 2.38 -3.08 -21.87
N LEU A 138 1.39 -3.43 -21.05
CA LEU A 138 1.59 -4.42 -19.98
C LEU A 138 1.67 -5.82 -20.57
N ARG A 139 2.75 -6.57 -20.27
CA ARG A 139 2.76 -8.01 -20.61
C ARG A 139 1.64 -8.71 -19.81
N PRO A 140 1.00 -9.75 -20.35
CA PRO A 140 -0.13 -10.42 -19.68
C PRO A 140 0.16 -10.86 -18.24
N ILE A 141 1.40 -11.29 -17.98
CA ILE A 141 1.86 -11.68 -16.64
C ILE A 141 1.85 -10.51 -15.64
N TYR A 142 2.20 -9.30 -16.08
CA TYR A 142 2.13 -8.10 -15.24
C TYR A 142 0.68 -7.69 -14.97
N LEU A 143 -0.18 -7.81 -15.99
CA LEU A 143 -1.61 -7.53 -15.83
C LEU A 143 -2.25 -8.47 -14.80
N LEU A 144 -2.00 -9.78 -14.90
CA LEU A 144 -2.48 -10.75 -13.92
C LEU A 144 -1.91 -10.49 -12.53
N HIS A 145 -0.64 -10.10 -12.44
CA HIS A 145 0.00 -9.77 -11.17
C HIS A 145 -0.66 -8.56 -10.49
N HIS A 146 -0.91 -7.46 -11.21
CA HIS A 146 -1.56 -6.27 -10.65
C HIS A 146 -3.01 -6.55 -10.27
N LEU A 147 -3.77 -7.26 -11.11
CA LEU A 147 -5.14 -7.67 -10.80
C LEU A 147 -5.19 -8.61 -9.59
N GLY A 148 -4.29 -9.59 -9.52
CA GLY A 148 -4.16 -10.49 -8.39
C GLY A 148 -3.81 -9.75 -7.09
N THR A 149 -2.93 -8.75 -7.17
CA THR A 149 -2.57 -7.90 -6.02
C THR A 149 -3.77 -7.11 -5.53
N LEU A 150 -4.54 -6.49 -6.42
CA LEU A 150 -5.75 -5.75 -6.07
C LEU A 150 -6.83 -6.67 -5.49
N ALA A 151 -7.07 -7.83 -6.11
CA ALA A 151 -8.04 -8.82 -5.64
C ALA A 151 -7.67 -9.37 -4.26
N PHE A 152 -6.39 -9.69 -4.05
CA PHE A 152 -5.89 -10.15 -2.77
C PHE A 152 -6.03 -9.09 -1.67
N LEU A 153 -5.66 -7.84 -1.95
CA LEU A 153 -5.74 -6.73 -1.00
C LEU A 153 -7.18 -6.46 -0.54
N HIS A 154 -8.15 -6.47 -1.48
CA HIS A 154 -9.56 -6.28 -1.15
C HIS A 154 -10.20 -7.53 -0.52
N GLY A 155 -9.85 -8.72 -1.02
CA GLY A 155 -10.33 -9.99 -0.48
C GLY A 155 -9.86 -10.24 0.95
N TYR A 156 -8.62 -9.87 1.26
CA TYR A 156 -8.09 -9.92 2.61
C TYR A 156 -8.83 -8.96 3.55
N LEU A 157 -9.02 -7.69 3.16
CA LEU A 157 -9.80 -6.74 3.97
C LEU A 157 -11.23 -7.23 4.23
N TYR A 158 -11.89 -7.82 3.23
CA TYR A 158 -13.21 -8.42 3.39
C TYR A 158 -13.21 -9.61 4.35
N MET A 159 -12.22 -10.51 4.24
CA MET A 159 -12.07 -11.66 5.13
C MET A 159 -11.85 -11.22 6.58
N VAL A 160 -10.97 -10.24 6.78
CA VAL A 160 -10.68 -9.66 8.10
C VAL A 160 -11.94 -9.10 8.76
N MET A 161 -12.74 -8.36 7.99
CA MET A 161 -13.97 -7.73 8.50
C MET A 161 -15.12 -8.71 8.73
N SER A 162 -15.04 -9.93 8.19
CA SER A 162 -16.09 -10.95 8.27
C SER A 162 -15.78 -12.07 9.26
N LEU A 163 -14.61 -12.08 9.89
CA LEU A 163 -14.26 -13.06 10.92
C LEU A 163 -15.20 -12.91 12.13
N PRO A 164 -15.81 -14.00 12.61
CA PRO A 164 -16.67 -13.95 13.79
C PRO A 164 -15.87 -13.59 15.05
N ALA A 165 -16.49 -12.84 15.96
CA ALA A 165 -15.92 -12.50 17.26
C ALA A 165 -15.73 -13.79 18.09
N ALA A 166 -14.52 -14.34 18.13
CA ALA A 166 -14.25 -15.50 18.98
C ALA A 166 -14.23 -15.05 20.46
N PRO A 167 -14.94 -15.77 21.36
CA PRO A 167 -15.01 -15.45 22.80
C PRO A 167 -13.78 -15.90 23.59
N GLU A 168 -12.84 -16.63 22.96
CA GLU A 168 -11.62 -17.07 23.61
C GLU A 168 -10.52 -16.00 23.53
N LYS A 169 -9.90 -15.78 24.69
CA LYS A 169 -8.79 -14.86 24.95
C LYS A 169 -7.53 -15.22 24.15
N THR A 170 -7.54 -14.98 22.85
CA THR A 170 -6.32 -15.06 22.06
C THR A 170 -6.19 -13.80 21.22
N ALA A 171 -5.59 -12.80 21.86
CA ALA A 171 -4.75 -11.82 21.20
C ALA A 171 -3.82 -12.46 20.14
N GLU A 172 -3.52 -13.76 20.25
CA GLU A 172 -2.82 -14.59 19.24
C GLU A 172 -3.51 -14.60 17.86
N GLY A 173 -4.83 -14.41 17.76
CA GLY A 173 -5.56 -14.35 16.47
C GLY A 173 -5.35 -13.03 15.74
N LEU A 174 -5.20 -11.93 16.48
CA LEU A 174 -4.92 -10.59 15.96
C LEU A 174 -3.42 -10.42 15.64
N GLU A 175 -2.54 -11.03 16.44
CA GLU A 175 -1.11 -11.21 16.13
C GLU A 175 -0.90 -11.98 14.82
N ARG A 176 -1.68 -13.03 14.54
CA ARG A 176 -1.62 -13.76 13.26
C ARG A 176 -2.10 -12.92 12.07
N LEU A 177 -3.01 -11.99 12.30
CA LEU A 177 -3.54 -11.09 11.27
C LEU A 177 -2.52 -10.00 10.91
N VAL A 178 -1.87 -9.44 11.93
CA VAL A 178 -0.67 -8.60 11.84
C VAL A 178 0.50 -9.32 11.15
N LEU A 179 0.77 -10.59 11.48
CA LEU A 179 1.79 -11.42 10.81
C LEU A 179 1.47 -11.66 9.33
N LEU A 180 0.18 -11.75 8.95
CA LEU A 180 -0.22 -11.83 7.55
C LEU A 180 0.04 -10.52 6.81
N VAL A 181 -0.15 -9.38 7.49
CA VAL A 181 0.22 -8.06 6.97
C VAL A 181 1.74 -8.01 6.71
N GLU A 182 2.60 -8.50 7.62
CA GLU A 182 4.07 -8.59 7.41
C GLU A 182 4.53 -9.59 6.34
N ILE A 183 3.83 -10.72 6.16
CA ILE A 183 4.18 -11.70 5.10
C ILE A 183 3.78 -11.19 3.71
N CYS A 184 2.71 -10.41 3.58
CA CYS A 184 2.39 -9.67 2.35
C CYS A 184 3.39 -8.54 2.06
N LEU A 185 3.91 -7.90 3.12
CA LEU A 185 5.02 -6.95 3.03
C LEU A 185 6.31 -7.63 2.51
N THR A 186 6.51 -8.93 2.78
CA THR A 186 7.65 -9.75 2.31
C THR A 186 7.50 -10.23 0.85
N TRP A 187 6.29 -10.51 0.37
CA TRP A 187 6.02 -10.86 -1.04
C TRP A 187 6.10 -9.64 -1.98
N GLY A 188 5.68 -8.46 -1.51
CA GLY A 188 5.82 -7.19 -2.22
C GLY A 188 7.27 -6.76 -2.44
N THR A 189 8.18 -7.09 -1.51
CA THR A 189 9.63 -6.86 -1.68
C THR A 189 10.29 -7.86 -2.65
N PHE A 190 9.83 -9.12 -2.72
CA PHE A 190 10.44 -10.16 -3.55
C PHE A 190 10.09 -10.05 -5.05
N LEU A 191 8.85 -9.67 -5.38
CA LEU A 191 8.44 -9.39 -6.77
C LEU A 191 9.05 -8.11 -7.33
N SER A 192 9.22 -7.08 -6.49
CA SER A 192 9.85 -5.83 -6.93
C SER A 192 11.34 -5.98 -7.27
N VAL A 193 12.02 -7.04 -6.79
CA VAL A 193 13.41 -7.36 -7.15
C VAL A 193 13.47 -8.31 -8.36
N CYS A 194 12.60 -9.32 -8.46
CA CYS A 194 12.64 -10.28 -9.56
C CYS A 194 12.13 -9.74 -10.92
N MET A 195 11.24 -8.75 -10.96
CA MET A 195 10.70 -8.22 -12.23
C MET A 195 11.56 -7.15 -12.92
N GLN A 196 12.62 -6.65 -12.27
CA GLN A 196 13.56 -5.72 -12.91
C GLN A 196 14.74 -6.42 -13.62
N VAL A 197 14.84 -7.76 -13.54
CA VAL A 197 15.99 -8.56 -14.05
C VAL A 197 15.61 -9.49 -15.23
N LEU A 198 14.38 -9.40 -15.80
CA LEU A 198 13.91 -10.26 -16.91
C LEU A 198 13.27 -9.52 -18.11
#